data_AF-A0A3C1W634-F1
#
_entry.id   AF-A0A3C1W634-F1
#
_cell.length_a   1.000
_cell.length_b   1.000
_cell.length_c   1.000
_cell.angle_alpha   90.00
_cell.angle_beta   90.00
_cell.angle_gamma   90.00
#
_symmetry.space_group_name_H-M   'P 1'
#
loop_
_entity.id
_entity.type
_entity.pdbx_description
1 polymer ?
#
loop_
_entity_poly.entity_id
_entity_poly.type
_entity_poly.pdbx_seq_one_letter_code
_entity_poly.pdbx_strand_id
1 'polypeptide(L)'
;MEAGEIESKRPLIRPLDVLVQHVTSCSIGERIAESDLFQEVRSTYAFRNLTTSEWGWVVDFVSDGGAALKAYPQYCKVLREGGNLHFVDKRMIQLHRMNIGTITSDVAISLRMANGRSLGSVEEGFIRKIKPGQAFYFSGRLLELVRVHQLVATVKPCRKTRARGDIPIWSGGKMPLSTELSHAVARRLEGASSLPSRPEANAVGELLELQRRWSEIPTGKVLQVEHARSRQGEHLFFYTFAGRLVNEGLGALMAHRLSEGNSQSIQVSQNDYGFCLTSSGVLSLNEQSLRQAASSANLLPDLLSCLNTHELARATFREVARVAGLIQQMQPGNRRGMKTLQTSSGLLFEVFERYDPGNLLLEQARREVLEGSLELARLREALQSIESKPLRLIEMDRLSPLAFPLWAERLNFVISSEDASSMIEEMLKDLEAKAAQTLAT
;
A
#
# COMPACT_ATOMS: atom_id res chain seq x y z
N MET A 1 -22.45 -11.94 1.57
CA MET A 1 -22.40 -13.42 1.51
C MET A 1 -23.69 -14.02 0.94
N GLU A 2 -24.86 -13.89 1.58
CA GLU A 2 -26.12 -14.42 1.03
C GLU A 2 -26.49 -13.86 -0.35
N ALA A 3 -26.21 -12.58 -0.60
CA ALA A 3 -26.38 -11.95 -1.92
C ALA A 3 -25.32 -12.34 -2.97
N GLY A 4 -24.36 -13.21 -2.64
CA GLY A 4 -23.27 -13.59 -3.55
C GLY A 4 -22.22 -12.49 -3.82
N GLU A 5 -22.40 -11.30 -3.26
CA GLU A 5 -21.45 -10.18 -3.31
C GLU A 5 -20.22 -10.52 -2.45
N ILE A 6 -19.18 -11.04 -3.10
CA ILE A 6 -17.89 -11.41 -2.51
C ILE A 6 -16.77 -10.81 -3.36
N GLU A 7 -15.60 -10.62 -2.76
CA GLU A 7 -14.47 -9.99 -3.42
C GLU A 7 -14.01 -10.76 -4.65
N SER A 8 -14.01 -10.09 -5.79
CA SER A 8 -13.44 -10.64 -7.01
C SER A 8 -11.93 -10.82 -6.87
N LYS A 9 -11.43 -12.04 -7.09
CA LYS A 9 -9.99 -12.29 -7.25
C LYS A 9 -9.58 -12.05 -8.70
N ARG A 10 -8.91 -10.93 -8.96
CA ARG A 10 -8.34 -10.64 -10.28
C ARG A 10 -7.01 -11.41 -10.42
N PRO A 11 -6.91 -12.39 -11.33
CA PRO A 11 -5.66 -13.10 -11.55
C PRO A 11 -4.58 -12.16 -12.13
N LEU A 12 -3.34 -12.34 -11.70
CA LEU A 12 -2.20 -11.64 -12.29
C LEU A 12 -2.03 -12.07 -13.75
N ILE A 13 -1.78 -11.10 -14.62
CA ILE A 13 -1.51 -11.31 -16.03
C ILE A 13 -0.04 -11.02 -16.28
N ARG A 14 0.64 -11.92 -16.99
CA ARG A 14 2.02 -11.76 -17.42
C ARG A 14 3.02 -11.41 -16.28
N PRO A 15 3.09 -12.18 -15.18
CA PRO A 15 4.16 -12.06 -14.19
C PRO A 15 5.45 -12.70 -14.74
N LEU A 16 6.30 -11.89 -15.38
CA LEU A 16 7.48 -12.36 -16.10
C LEU A 16 8.61 -12.81 -15.17
N ASP A 17 8.71 -12.26 -13.96
CA ASP A 17 9.58 -12.79 -12.90
C ASP A 17 9.29 -14.26 -12.56
N VAL A 18 8.02 -14.62 -12.41
CA VAL A 18 7.56 -15.99 -12.18
C VAL A 18 7.89 -16.84 -13.40
N LEU A 19 7.73 -16.30 -14.61
CA LEU A 19 8.07 -17.03 -15.83
C LEU A 19 9.58 -17.28 -15.94
N VAL A 20 10.42 -16.29 -15.65
CA VAL A 20 11.89 -16.41 -15.58
C VAL A 20 12.27 -17.49 -14.56
N GLN A 21 11.66 -17.48 -13.37
CA GLN A 21 11.87 -18.49 -12.34
C GLN A 21 11.44 -19.88 -12.81
N HIS A 22 10.29 -19.98 -13.49
CA HIS A 22 9.72 -21.23 -13.97
C HIS A 22 10.57 -21.84 -15.08
N VAL A 23 10.96 -21.07 -16.11
CA VAL A 23 11.86 -21.53 -17.19
C VAL A 23 13.19 -22.00 -16.62
N THR A 24 13.75 -21.26 -15.65
CA THR A 24 14.95 -21.69 -14.93
C THR A 24 14.74 -23.05 -14.24
N SER A 25 13.58 -23.25 -13.62
CA SER A 25 13.23 -24.49 -12.91
C SER A 25 13.06 -25.68 -13.85
N CYS A 26 12.32 -25.50 -14.96
CA CYS A 26 12.08 -26.54 -15.96
C CYS A 26 13.37 -26.95 -16.68
N SER A 27 14.34 -26.04 -16.78
CA SER A 27 15.66 -26.33 -17.34
C SER A 27 16.54 -27.18 -16.40
N ILE A 28 16.12 -27.43 -15.14
CA ILE A 28 16.85 -28.30 -14.20
C ILE A 28 16.46 -29.75 -14.46
N GLY A 29 17.40 -30.53 -15.00
CA GLY A 29 17.22 -31.95 -15.25
C GLY A 29 17.42 -32.29 -16.72
N GLU A 30 16.37 -32.75 -17.38
CA GLU A 30 16.40 -33.10 -18.80
C GLU A 30 16.42 -31.86 -19.69
N ARG A 31 16.95 -32.01 -20.91
CA ARG A 31 16.94 -30.96 -21.93
C ARG A 31 15.50 -30.76 -22.41
N ILE A 32 15.00 -29.53 -22.36
CA ILE A 32 13.63 -29.19 -22.79
C ILE A 32 13.65 -28.35 -24.06
N ALA A 33 12.80 -28.68 -25.03
CA ALA A 33 12.65 -27.90 -26.25
C ALA A 33 11.99 -26.55 -25.95
N GLU A 34 12.59 -25.47 -26.45
CA GLU A 34 12.10 -24.10 -26.22
C GLU A 34 10.68 -23.90 -26.76
N SER A 35 10.36 -24.49 -27.92
CA SER A 35 9.04 -24.43 -28.54
C SER A 35 7.96 -25.06 -27.66
N ASP A 36 8.28 -26.20 -27.06
CA ASP A 36 7.31 -27.01 -26.32
C ASP A 36 6.97 -26.31 -25.00
N LEU A 37 8.00 -25.80 -24.30
CA LEU A 37 7.82 -25.02 -23.09
C LEU A 37 7.04 -23.72 -23.36
N PHE A 38 7.26 -23.06 -24.50
CA PHE A 38 6.49 -21.88 -24.88
C PHE A 38 4.99 -22.19 -25.06
N GLN A 39 4.66 -23.30 -25.73
CA GLN A 39 3.26 -23.71 -25.91
C GLN A 39 2.61 -24.10 -24.58
N GLU A 40 3.33 -24.82 -23.72
CA GLU A 40 2.85 -25.18 -22.39
C GLU A 40 2.55 -23.93 -21.56
N VAL A 41 3.49 -22.97 -21.51
CA VAL A 41 3.30 -21.70 -20.79
C VAL A 41 2.08 -20.95 -21.29
N ARG A 42 1.89 -20.85 -22.61
CA ARG A 42 0.72 -20.17 -23.21
C ARG A 42 -0.62 -20.87 -22.96
N SER A 43 -0.62 -22.14 -22.58
CA SER A 43 -1.85 -22.83 -22.18
C SER A 43 -2.40 -22.31 -20.83
N THR A 44 -1.56 -21.66 -20.02
CA THR A 44 -1.96 -21.12 -18.71
C THR A 44 -2.72 -19.81 -18.84
N TYR A 45 -3.59 -19.51 -17.88
CA TYR A 45 -4.33 -18.25 -17.87
C TYR A 45 -3.40 -17.03 -17.84
N ALA A 46 -2.38 -17.02 -16.98
CA ALA A 46 -1.51 -15.85 -16.79
C ALA A 46 -0.69 -15.46 -18.05
N PHE A 47 -0.34 -16.44 -18.89
CA PHE A 47 0.54 -16.26 -20.05
C PHE A 47 -0.13 -16.54 -21.40
N ARG A 48 -1.45 -16.69 -21.46
CA ARG A 48 -2.20 -16.94 -22.72
C ARG A 48 -1.92 -15.95 -23.86
N ASN A 49 -1.63 -14.70 -23.50
CA ASN A 49 -1.33 -13.60 -24.42
C ASN A 49 0.18 -13.32 -24.54
N LEU A 50 1.05 -14.20 -24.03
CA LEU A 50 2.49 -14.04 -24.11
C LEU A 50 2.95 -14.03 -25.57
N THR A 51 3.66 -12.98 -25.95
CA THR A 51 4.17 -12.81 -27.31
C THR A 51 5.48 -13.56 -27.52
N THR A 52 5.82 -13.86 -28.78
CA THR A 52 7.11 -14.47 -29.13
C THR A 52 8.30 -13.60 -28.75
N SER A 53 8.17 -12.27 -28.83
CA SER A 53 9.21 -11.33 -28.40
C SER A 53 9.43 -11.37 -26.89
N GLU A 54 8.37 -11.44 -26.10
CA GLU A 54 8.48 -11.54 -24.64
C GLU A 54 9.06 -12.90 -24.23
N TRP A 55 8.67 -13.97 -24.91
CA TRP A 55 9.27 -15.28 -24.71
C TRP A 55 10.77 -15.27 -25.02
N GLY A 56 11.16 -14.71 -26.16
CA GLY A 56 12.57 -14.54 -26.54
C GLY A 56 13.33 -13.76 -25.47
N TRP A 57 12.76 -12.66 -24.97
CA TRP A 57 13.35 -11.89 -23.88
C TRP A 57 13.54 -12.74 -22.61
N VAL A 58 12.57 -13.58 -22.22
CA VAL A 58 12.70 -14.46 -21.04
C VAL A 58 13.84 -15.44 -21.23
N VAL A 59 13.91 -16.09 -22.39
CA VAL A 59 14.94 -17.09 -22.72
C VAL A 59 16.33 -16.43 -22.70
N ASP A 60 16.48 -15.29 -23.36
CA ASP A 60 17.74 -14.53 -23.36
C ASP A 60 18.11 -14.11 -21.94
N PHE A 61 17.15 -13.65 -21.15
CA PHE A 61 17.38 -13.23 -19.77
C PHE A 61 17.86 -14.35 -18.86
N VAL A 62 17.30 -15.57 -18.95
CA VAL A 62 17.79 -16.72 -18.17
C VAL A 62 19.12 -17.24 -18.69
N SER A 63 19.42 -17.02 -19.98
CA SER A 63 20.61 -17.55 -20.63
C SER A 63 21.84 -16.68 -20.48
N ASP A 64 21.75 -15.36 -20.61
CA ASP A 64 22.90 -14.47 -20.48
C ASP A 64 22.65 -13.27 -19.57
N GLY A 65 21.51 -13.19 -18.87
CA GLY A 65 21.15 -12.06 -18.03
C GLY A 65 20.60 -10.86 -18.80
N GLY A 66 20.40 -10.99 -20.11
CA GLY A 66 19.88 -9.94 -20.98
C GLY A 66 20.89 -8.83 -21.27
N ALA A 67 20.40 -7.72 -21.84
CA ALA A 67 21.25 -6.65 -22.35
C ALA A 67 22.18 -6.02 -21.29
N ALA A 68 21.68 -5.82 -20.06
CA ALA A 68 22.42 -5.15 -19.01
C ALA A 68 23.36 -6.06 -18.18
N LEU A 69 23.09 -7.37 -18.12
CA LEU A 69 23.83 -8.28 -17.22
C LEU A 69 24.73 -9.30 -17.93
N LYS A 70 24.86 -9.21 -19.26
CA LYS A 70 25.67 -10.12 -20.10
C LYS A 70 27.12 -10.32 -19.65
N ALA A 71 27.73 -9.28 -19.08
CA ALA A 71 29.11 -9.32 -18.60
C ALA A 71 29.30 -10.12 -17.30
N TYR A 72 28.22 -10.60 -16.68
CA TYR A 72 28.22 -11.15 -15.32
C TYR A 72 27.78 -12.62 -15.35
N PRO A 73 28.73 -13.58 -15.30
CA PRO A 73 28.43 -15.00 -15.43
C PRO A 73 27.44 -15.55 -14.40
N GLN A 74 27.33 -14.92 -13.23
CA GLN A 74 26.39 -15.34 -12.18
C GLN A 74 24.90 -15.19 -12.56
N TYR A 75 24.58 -14.43 -13.62
CA TYR A 75 23.21 -14.29 -14.13
C TYR A 75 22.92 -15.21 -15.32
N CYS A 76 23.94 -15.89 -15.88
CA CYS A 76 23.80 -16.97 -16.85
C CYS A 76 23.37 -18.25 -16.12
N LYS A 77 22.08 -18.58 -16.18
CA LYS A 77 21.50 -19.74 -15.46
C LYS A 77 21.27 -20.92 -16.39
N VAL A 78 20.79 -20.67 -17.61
CA VAL A 78 20.31 -21.70 -18.53
C VAL A 78 21.12 -21.67 -19.83
N LEU A 79 21.66 -22.81 -20.24
CA LEU A 79 22.30 -22.95 -21.54
C LEU A 79 21.27 -23.27 -22.62
N ARG A 80 21.41 -22.60 -23.77
CA ARG A 80 20.58 -22.79 -24.96
C ARG A 80 21.41 -23.45 -26.06
N GLU A 81 21.13 -24.71 -26.37
CA GLU A 81 21.86 -25.50 -27.37
C GLU A 81 20.89 -26.26 -28.28
N GLY A 82 20.99 -26.06 -29.60
CA GLY A 82 20.19 -26.82 -30.57
C GLY A 82 18.67 -26.70 -30.37
N GLY A 83 18.19 -25.53 -29.93
CA GLY A 83 16.78 -25.30 -29.62
C GLY A 83 16.30 -25.86 -28.27
N ASN A 84 17.22 -26.42 -27.46
CA ASN A 84 16.93 -26.95 -26.14
C ASN A 84 17.54 -26.11 -25.03
N LEU A 85 16.83 -26.02 -23.91
CA LEU A 85 17.23 -25.35 -22.68
C LEU A 85 17.69 -26.38 -21.66
N HIS A 86 18.80 -26.11 -20.96
CA HIS A 86 19.27 -26.95 -19.85
C HIS A 86 20.16 -26.21 -18.86
N PHE A 87 20.15 -26.64 -17.61
CA PHE A 87 20.91 -26.08 -16.51
C PHE A 87 22.03 -27.05 -16.08
N VAL A 88 23.29 -26.63 -16.18
CA VAL A 88 24.46 -27.50 -15.88
C VAL A 88 25.14 -27.26 -14.54
N ASP A 89 25.11 -26.04 -14.00
CA ASP A 89 25.85 -25.69 -12.78
C ASP A 89 25.11 -26.18 -11.52
N LYS A 90 25.66 -27.23 -10.89
CA LYS A 90 25.13 -27.83 -9.65
C LYS A 90 25.01 -26.85 -8.49
N ARG A 91 25.94 -25.89 -8.35
CA ARG A 91 25.90 -24.90 -7.27
C ARG A 91 24.74 -23.94 -7.49
N MET A 92 24.56 -23.48 -8.71
CA MET A 92 23.46 -22.58 -9.07
C MET A 92 22.11 -23.28 -9.03
N ILE A 93 22.03 -24.58 -9.36
CA ILE A 93 20.82 -25.41 -9.15
C ILE A 93 20.45 -25.47 -7.67
N GLN A 94 21.42 -25.75 -6.78
CA GLN A 94 21.16 -25.79 -5.35
C GLN A 94 20.68 -24.43 -4.83
N LEU A 95 21.31 -23.36 -5.31
CA LEU A 95 20.98 -21.99 -4.95
C LEU A 95 19.58 -21.59 -5.42
N HIS A 96 19.21 -21.94 -6.67
CA HIS A 96 17.85 -21.76 -7.19
C HIS A 96 16.83 -22.51 -6.33
N ARG A 97 17.07 -23.79 -6.04
CA ARG A 97 16.17 -24.61 -5.18
C ARG A 97 15.98 -24.04 -3.78
N MET A 98 17.00 -23.38 -3.22
CA MET A 98 16.87 -22.72 -1.93
C MET A 98 16.06 -21.41 -2.02
N ASN A 99 16.03 -20.73 -3.16
CA ASN A 99 15.41 -19.41 -3.29
C ASN A 99 14.14 -19.40 -4.15
N ILE A 100 13.73 -20.55 -4.69
CA ILE A 100 12.49 -20.72 -5.47
C ILE A 100 11.27 -20.42 -4.59
N GLY A 101 10.30 -19.72 -5.16
CA GLY A 101 9.09 -19.27 -4.49
C GLY A 101 8.67 -17.87 -4.92
N THR A 102 7.40 -17.56 -4.65
CA THR A 102 6.79 -16.26 -4.96
C THR A 102 6.39 -15.48 -3.70
N ILE A 103 6.34 -16.12 -2.54
CA ILE A 103 5.99 -15.47 -1.27
C ILE A 103 7.20 -14.69 -0.79
N THR A 104 7.14 -13.37 -0.95
CA THR A 104 8.13 -12.45 -0.39
C THR A 104 7.66 -12.02 1.00
N SER A 105 8.35 -12.46 2.04
CA SER A 105 8.13 -11.89 3.37
C SER A 105 8.82 -10.54 3.48
N ASP A 106 8.19 -9.62 4.20
CA ASP A 106 8.86 -8.43 4.72
C ASP A 106 10.09 -8.87 5.51
N VAL A 107 11.19 -8.14 5.33
CA VAL A 107 12.44 -8.50 5.98
C VAL A 107 12.32 -8.24 7.47
N ALA A 108 12.42 -9.28 8.28
CA ALA A 108 12.43 -9.14 9.72
C ALA A 108 13.76 -8.52 10.19
N ILE A 109 13.69 -7.40 10.91
CA ILE A 109 14.82 -6.81 11.62
C ILE A 109 14.90 -7.41 13.02
N SER A 110 16.07 -7.92 13.40
CA SER A 110 16.32 -8.41 14.75
C SER A 110 16.50 -7.25 15.72
N LEU A 111 15.72 -7.23 16.80
CA LEU A 111 15.88 -6.32 17.91
C LEU A 111 16.93 -6.85 18.88
N ARG A 112 17.96 -6.05 19.14
CA ARG A 112 19.00 -6.36 20.12
C ARG A 112 19.22 -5.19 21.05
N MET A 113 19.36 -5.47 22.33
CA MET A 113 19.78 -4.49 23.32
C MET A 113 21.21 -4.02 23.04
N ALA A 114 21.58 -2.82 23.49
CA ALA A 114 22.94 -2.32 23.40
C ALA A 114 23.99 -3.26 24.06
N ASN A 115 23.58 -4.08 25.02
CA ASN A 115 24.41 -5.12 25.64
C ASN A 115 24.45 -6.45 24.87
N GLY A 116 23.90 -6.50 23.65
CA GLY A 116 23.92 -7.67 22.76
C GLY A 116 22.77 -8.67 22.95
N ARG A 117 21.94 -8.54 24.00
CA ARG A 117 20.79 -9.44 24.24
C ARG A 117 19.74 -9.29 23.13
N SER A 118 19.37 -10.39 22.48
CA SER A 118 18.27 -10.40 21.51
C SER A 118 16.92 -10.35 22.22
N LEU A 119 16.01 -9.50 21.71
CA LEU A 119 14.66 -9.32 22.23
C LEU A 119 13.61 -9.99 21.33
N GLY A 120 13.88 -10.12 20.04
CA GLY A 120 12.96 -10.65 19.04
C GLY A 120 13.19 -10.02 17.67
N SER A 121 12.14 -9.92 16.85
CA SER A 121 12.18 -9.27 15.55
C SER A 121 10.92 -8.48 15.26
N VAL A 122 11.03 -7.49 14.38
CA VAL A 122 9.95 -6.63 13.88
C VAL A 122 10.09 -6.48 12.36
N GLU A 123 9.02 -6.09 11.66
CA GLU A 123 9.09 -5.78 10.23
C GLU A 123 10.04 -4.59 9.96
N GLU A 124 10.85 -4.67 8.90
CA GLU A 124 11.78 -3.60 8.49
C GLU A 124 11.05 -2.26 8.30
N GLY A 125 9.85 -2.30 7.70
CA GLY A 125 9.05 -1.10 7.42
C GLY A 125 8.70 -0.30 8.68
N PHE A 126 8.48 -0.96 9.81
CA PHE A 126 8.22 -0.30 11.09
C PHE A 126 9.46 0.44 11.60
N ILE A 127 10.62 -0.23 11.64
CA ILE A 127 11.87 0.36 12.15
C ILE A 127 12.38 1.48 11.27
N ARG A 128 12.17 1.42 9.95
CA ARG A 128 12.54 2.50 9.02
C ARG A 128 11.87 3.83 9.33
N LYS A 129 10.65 3.81 9.90
CA LYS A 129 9.90 5.02 10.26
C LYS A 129 10.39 5.65 11.57
N ILE A 130 11.07 4.87 12.41
CA ILE A 130 11.54 5.30 13.73
C ILE A 130 12.93 5.92 13.59
N LYS A 131 13.08 7.16 14.04
CA LYS A 131 14.38 7.84 14.05
C LYS A 131 15.23 7.35 15.23
N PRO A 132 16.56 7.27 15.09
CA PRO A 132 17.45 7.09 16.25
C PRO A 132 17.14 8.12 17.34
N GLY A 133 16.94 7.66 18.58
CA GLY A 133 16.55 8.46 19.76
C GLY A 133 15.04 8.47 20.06
N GLN A 134 14.21 7.94 19.15
CA GLN A 134 12.75 7.83 19.32
C GLN A 134 12.36 6.52 20.03
N ALA A 135 11.29 6.59 20.81
CA ALA A 135 10.78 5.46 21.59
C ALA A 135 9.69 4.69 20.85
N PHE A 136 9.60 3.38 21.09
CA PHE A 136 8.58 2.49 20.55
C PHE A 136 8.31 1.33 21.53
N TYR A 137 7.11 0.75 21.50
CA TYR A 137 6.78 -0.39 22.33
C TYR A 137 7.18 -1.70 21.65
N PHE A 138 7.76 -2.63 22.39
CA PHE A 138 7.96 -4.00 21.92
C PHE A 138 7.80 -4.97 23.08
N SER A 139 6.91 -5.97 22.91
CA SER A 139 6.59 -6.95 23.96
C SER A 139 6.24 -6.31 25.31
N GLY A 140 5.44 -5.23 25.29
CA GLY A 140 5.01 -4.50 26.50
C GLY A 140 6.08 -3.60 27.14
N ARG A 141 7.26 -3.44 26.51
CA ARG A 141 8.34 -2.59 27.01
C ARG A 141 8.56 -1.39 26.09
N LEU A 142 8.79 -0.22 26.68
CA LEU A 142 9.16 0.96 25.93
C LEU A 142 10.67 0.99 25.68
N LEU A 143 11.07 0.96 24.42
CA LEU A 143 12.45 0.88 23.95
C LEU A 143 12.79 2.12 23.11
N GLU A 144 14.03 2.58 23.18
CA GLU A 144 14.54 3.67 22.36
C GLU A 144 15.50 3.11 21.30
N LEU A 145 15.29 3.50 20.03
CA LEU A 145 16.17 3.09 18.94
C LEU A 145 17.51 3.80 19.03
N VAL A 146 18.62 3.06 19.08
CA VAL A 146 19.98 3.62 19.10
C VAL A 146 20.53 3.74 17.68
N ARG A 147 20.43 2.66 16.91
CA ARG A 147 20.88 2.59 15.51
C ARG A 147 20.30 1.38 14.81
N VAL A 148 20.26 1.44 13.49
CA VAL A 148 19.95 0.30 12.62
C VAL A 148 21.17 -0.02 11.79
N HIS A 149 21.60 -1.28 11.79
CA HIS A 149 22.72 -1.72 10.97
C HIS A 149 22.56 -3.20 10.60
N GLN A 150 22.67 -3.52 9.32
CA GLN A 150 22.63 -4.90 8.80
C GLN A 150 21.45 -5.72 9.35
N LEU A 151 20.23 -5.20 9.23
CA LEU A 151 18.98 -5.84 9.71
C LEU A 151 18.97 -6.13 11.22
N VAL A 152 19.80 -5.43 11.98
CA VAL A 152 19.78 -5.40 13.44
C VAL A 152 19.48 -3.99 13.90
N ALA A 153 18.37 -3.82 14.62
CA ALA A 153 18.06 -2.60 15.33
C ALA A 153 18.58 -2.73 16.77
N THR A 154 19.56 -1.89 17.10
CA THR A 154 20.10 -1.80 18.45
C THR A 154 19.23 -0.86 19.28
N VAL A 155 18.77 -1.31 20.44
CA VAL A 155 17.82 -0.59 21.30
C VAL A 155 18.29 -0.52 22.75
N LYS A 156 17.74 0.42 23.51
CA LYS A 156 17.94 0.54 24.96
C LYS A 156 16.59 0.81 25.65
N PRO A 157 16.43 0.53 26.95
CA PRO A 157 15.22 0.90 27.67
C PRO A 157 15.03 2.42 27.62
N CYS A 158 13.82 2.88 27.28
CA CYS A 158 13.51 4.29 27.36
C CYS A 158 13.26 4.66 28.83
N ARG A 159 14.00 5.65 29.35
CA ARG A 159 13.88 6.15 30.73
C ARG A 159 13.20 7.52 30.83
N LYS A 160 12.71 8.05 29.71
CA LYS A 160 12.07 9.36 29.66
C LYS A 160 10.72 9.29 30.38
N THR A 161 10.58 10.04 31.46
CA THR A 161 9.34 10.20 32.20
C THR A 161 8.30 10.86 31.27
N ARG A 162 7.29 10.09 30.86
CA ARG A 162 6.19 10.40 29.91
C ARG A 162 6.33 9.94 28.45
N ALA A 163 7.46 9.40 28.01
CA ALA A 163 7.59 8.94 26.63
C ALA A 163 6.52 7.89 26.27
N ARG A 164 5.74 8.15 25.22
CA ARG A 164 4.92 7.15 24.50
C ARG A 164 5.65 6.72 23.24
N GLY A 165 5.48 5.46 22.87
CA GLY A 165 6.15 4.88 21.72
C GLY A 165 5.16 4.31 20.71
N ASP A 166 5.57 4.27 19.45
CA ASP A 166 4.78 3.59 18.41
C ASP A 166 4.75 2.08 18.70
N ILE A 167 3.63 1.43 18.42
CA ILE A 167 3.50 -0.03 18.56
C ILE A 167 3.77 -0.66 17.19
N PRO A 168 4.63 -1.70 17.09
CA PRO A 168 4.84 -2.43 15.86
C PRO A 168 3.53 -3.09 15.45
N ILE A 169 2.94 -2.56 14.39
CA ILE A 169 1.82 -3.16 13.70
C ILE A 169 2.42 -4.09 12.66
N TRP A 170 2.09 -5.38 12.74
CA TRP A 170 2.36 -6.32 11.66
C TRP A 170 1.45 -5.95 10.50
N SER A 171 2.02 -5.59 9.35
CA SER A 171 1.25 -5.13 8.19
C SER A 171 0.22 -6.17 7.75
N GLY A 172 0.50 -7.46 7.98
CA GLY A 172 -0.44 -8.57 7.74
C GLY A 172 -1.72 -8.57 8.62
N GLY A 173 -1.81 -7.71 9.63
CA GLY A 173 -2.97 -7.62 10.55
C GLY A 173 -4.00 -6.55 10.21
N LYS A 174 -3.71 -5.60 9.32
CA LYS A 174 -4.68 -4.62 8.82
C LYS A 174 -5.16 -5.05 7.44
N MET A 175 -6.21 -5.87 7.38
CA MET A 175 -6.97 -5.99 6.15
C MET A 175 -7.89 -4.77 6.05
N PRO A 176 -7.63 -3.79 5.17
CA PRO A 176 -8.60 -2.73 4.93
C PRO A 176 -9.92 -3.36 4.46
N LEU A 177 -11.05 -2.69 4.70
CA LEU A 177 -12.31 -3.17 4.15
C LEU A 177 -12.16 -3.26 2.63
N SER A 178 -12.58 -4.40 2.07
CA SER A 178 -12.70 -4.54 0.63
C SER A 178 -13.74 -3.55 0.09
N THR A 179 -13.71 -3.26 -1.22
CA THR A 179 -14.74 -2.43 -1.86
C THR A 179 -16.14 -2.97 -1.58
N GLU A 180 -16.32 -4.29 -1.71
CA GLU A 180 -17.63 -4.93 -1.54
C GLU A 180 -18.14 -4.77 -0.11
N LEU A 181 -17.25 -4.90 0.87
CA LEU A 181 -17.59 -4.69 2.27
C LEU A 181 -17.90 -3.21 2.56
N SER A 182 -17.11 -2.27 2.01
CA SER A 182 -17.39 -0.84 2.14
C SER A 182 -18.73 -0.45 1.51
N HIS A 183 -19.06 -0.97 0.32
CA HIS A 183 -20.36 -0.78 -0.33
C HIS A 183 -21.51 -1.42 0.47
N ALA A 184 -21.30 -2.60 1.04
CA ALA A 184 -22.30 -3.25 1.89
C ALA A 184 -22.57 -2.42 3.16
N VAL A 185 -21.53 -1.86 3.78
CA VAL A 185 -21.67 -0.92 4.90
C VAL A 185 -22.44 0.33 4.48
N ALA A 186 -22.13 0.93 3.33
CA ALA A 186 -22.86 2.09 2.81
C ALA A 186 -24.36 1.79 2.63
N ARG A 187 -24.71 0.67 1.99
CA ARG A 187 -26.11 0.23 1.83
C ARG A 187 -26.80 0.00 3.18
N ARG A 188 -26.07 -0.54 4.16
CA ARG A 188 -26.58 -0.77 5.52
C ARG A 188 -26.87 0.54 6.25
N LEU A 189 -26.02 1.56 6.04
CA LEU A 189 -26.19 2.91 6.59
C LEU A 189 -27.35 3.66 5.92
N GLU A 190 -27.55 3.51 4.60
CA GLU A 190 -28.73 4.05 3.91
C GLU A 190 -30.05 3.54 4.53
N GLY A 191 -30.08 2.24 4.85
CA GLY A 191 -31.22 1.58 5.49
C GLY A 191 -31.26 1.73 7.01
N ALA A 192 -30.49 2.64 7.62
CA ALA A 192 -30.28 2.70 9.07
C ALA A 192 -31.57 2.77 9.89
N SER A 193 -32.61 3.43 9.40
CA SER A 193 -33.94 3.52 10.05
C SER A 193 -34.71 2.19 10.06
N SER A 194 -34.33 1.24 9.19
CA SER A 194 -34.96 -0.06 9.01
C SER A 194 -34.10 -1.23 9.51
N LEU A 195 -33.01 -0.93 10.24
CA LEU A 195 -32.14 -1.98 10.76
C LEU A 195 -32.88 -2.81 11.81
N PRO A 196 -32.91 -4.15 11.68
CA PRO A 196 -33.49 -5.00 12.70
C PRO A 196 -32.71 -4.83 14.00
N SER A 197 -33.42 -4.80 15.14
CA SER A 197 -32.78 -4.67 16.45
C SER A 197 -31.81 -5.82 16.68
N ARG A 198 -30.53 -5.47 16.77
CA ARG A 198 -29.39 -6.35 17.04
C ARG A 198 -28.42 -5.58 17.93
N PRO A 199 -27.60 -6.25 18.76
CA PRO A 199 -26.66 -5.57 19.65
C PRO A 199 -25.79 -4.52 18.92
N GLU A 200 -25.31 -4.84 17.72
CA GLU A 200 -24.47 -3.94 16.91
C GLU A 200 -25.25 -2.73 16.41
N ALA A 201 -26.49 -2.93 15.94
CA ALA A 201 -27.36 -1.85 15.46
C ALA A 201 -27.78 -0.91 16.61
N ASN A 202 -28.06 -1.46 17.79
CA ASN A 202 -28.38 -0.69 18.98
C ASN A 202 -27.15 0.12 19.45
N ALA A 203 -25.95 -0.46 19.38
CA ALA A 203 -24.71 0.21 19.77
C ALA A 203 -24.37 1.44 18.91
N VAL A 204 -24.73 1.43 17.62
CA VAL A 204 -24.50 2.57 16.71
C VAL A 204 -25.71 3.49 16.57
N GLY A 205 -26.87 3.13 17.15
CA GLY A 205 -28.14 3.82 16.94
C GLY A 205 -28.10 5.31 17.29
N GLU A 206 -27.59 5.64 18.48
CA GLU A 206 -27.45 7.03 18.95
C GLU A 206 -26.52 7.85 18.05
N LEU A 207 -25.41 7.26 17.60
CA LEU A 207 -24.47 7.93 16.68
C LEU A 207 -25.12 8.22 15.32
N LEU A 208 -25.95 7.31 14.81
CA LEU A 208 -26.66 7.51 13.55
C LEU A 208 -27.79 8.53 13.68
N GLU A 209 -28.47 8.58 14.83
CA GLU A 209 -29.42 9.65 15.12
C GLU A 209 -28.72 11.01 15.21
N LEU A 210 -27.59 11.06 15.90
CA LEU A 210 -26.79 12.27 16.00
C LEU A 210 -26.28 12.74 14.63
N GLN A 211 -25.79 11.80 13.80
CA GLN A 211 -25.39 12.09 12.42
C GLN A 211 -26.54 12.72 11.64
N ARG A 212 -27.78 12.21 11.75
CA ARG A 212 -28.97 12.76 11.07
C ARG A 212 -29.40 14.14 11.57
N ARG A 213 -29.15 14.43 12.85
CA ARG A 213 -29.50 15.73 13.44
C ARG A 213 -28.47 16.80 13.09
N TRP A 214 -27.20 16.44 12.95
CA TRP A 214 -26.13 17.38 12.61
C TRP A 214 -25.87 17.49 11.12
N SER A 215 -26.11 16.44 10.35
CA SER A 215 -25.82 16.33 8.92
C SER A 215 -26.75 15.28 8.27
N GLU A 216 -26.42 14.84 7.06
CA GLU A 216 -27.05 13.72 6.38
C GLU A 216 -26.25 12.44 6.62
N ILE A 217 -26.92 11.28 6.59
CA ILE A 217 -26.23 9.99 6.51
C ILE A 217 -25.76 9.82 5.06
N PRO A 218 -24.44 9.67 4.81
CA PRO A 218 -23.92 9.45 3.48
C PRO A 218 -24.55 8.24 2.80
N THR A 219 -24.86 8.40 1.52
CA THR A 219 -25.45 7.37 0.67
C THR A 219 -24.60 7.19 -0.58
N GLY A 220 -24.74 6.05 -1.26
CA GLY A 220 -24.10 5.78 -2.54
C GLY A 220 -24.66 6.61 -3.70
N LYS A 221 -25.74 7.37 -3.49
CA LYS A 221 -26.45 8.13 -4.54
C LYS A 221 -25.84 9.50 -4.84
N VAL A 222 -25.16 10.10 -3.87
CA VAL A 222 -24.57 11.45 -3.99
C VAL A 222 -23.13 11.41 -3.49
N LEU A 223 -22.26 12.26 -4.02
CA LEU A 223 -20.99 12.53 -3.35
C LEU A 223 -21.27 13.55 -2.25
N GLN A 224 -21.39 13.08 -1.01
CA GLN A 224 -21.53 13.95 0.16
C GLN A 224 -20.17 14.47 0.59
N VAL A 225 -20.09 15.79 0.77
CA VAL A 225 -18.93 16.51 1.29
C VAL A 225 -19.36 17.35 2.47
N GLU A 226 -18.82 17.08 3.64
CA GLU A 226 -18.99 17.95 4.81
C GLU A 226 -17.82 18.93 4.89
N HIS A 227 -18.12 20.21 5.08
CA HIS A 227 -17.14 21.26 5.27
C HIS A 227 -17.23 21.81 6.69
N ALA A 228 -16.19 21.59 7.48
CA ALA A 228 -16.11 22.08 8.86
C ALA A 228 -14.84 22.91 9.08
N ARG A 229 -14.93 23.86 10.01
CA ARG A 229 -13.79 24.71 10.42
C ARG A 229 -13.39 24.40 11.85
N SER A 230 -12.10 24.33 12.11
CA SER A 230 -11.56 24.18 13.46
C SER A 230 -10.39 25.15 13.70
N ARG A 231 -9.82 25.12 14.92
CA ARG A 231 -8.60 25.89 15.23
C ARG A 231 -7.40 25.50 14.35
N GLN A 232 -7.44 24.33 13.72
CA GLN A 232 -6.36 23.78 12.90
C GLN A 232 -6.54 24.09 11.41
N GLY A 233 -7.64 24.77 11.03
CA GLY A 233 -7.93 25.16 9.66
C GLY A 233 -9.27 24.64 9.14
N GLU A 234 -9.37 24.55 7.82
CA GLU A 234 -10.56 24.06 7.13
C GLU A 234 -10.43 22.57 6.79
N HIS A 235 -11.55 21.85 6.92
CA HIS A 235 -11.63 20.41 6.73
C HIS A 235 -12.77 20.06 5.78
N LEU A 236 -12.45 19.33 4.70
CA LEU A 236 -13.43 18.73 3.80
C LEU A 236 -13.44 17.23 3.98
N PHE A 237 -14.59 16.67 4.35
CA PHE A 237 -14.77 15.23 4.53
C PHE A 237 -15.58 14.67 3.35
N PHE A 238 -14.95 13.81 2.57
CA PHE A 238 -15.55 13.15 1.42
C PHE A 238 -15.97 11.73 1.79
N TYR A 239 -17.25 11.40 1.62
CA TYR A 239 -17.79 10.07 1.90
C TYR A 239 -18.00 9.28 0.62
N THR A 240 -17.04 8.43 0.28
CA THR A 240 -16.98 7.71 -1.00
C THR A 240 -17.32 6.22 -0.84
N PHE A 241 -17.06 5.64 0.32
CA PHE A 241 -17.14 4.20 0.59
C PHE A 241 -16.37 3.32 -0.41
N ALA A 242 -15.27 3.84 -0.97
CA ALA A 242 -14.46 3.13 -1.96
C ALA A 242 -13.41 2.17 -1.34
N GLY A 243 -13.29 2.16 0.00
CA GLY A 243 -12.26 1.42 0.73
C GLY A 243 -10.99 2.24 0.95
N ARG A 244 -10.21 1.87 1.96
CA ARG A 244 -9.10 2.68 2.47
C ARG A 244 -8.03 3.00 1.41
N LEU A 245 -7.60 2.02 0.63
CA LEU A 245 -6.56 2.20 -0.40
C LEU A 245 -7.02 3.12 -1.53
N VAL A 246 -8.26 2.97 -1.99
CA VAL A 246 -8.84 3.86 -3.00
C VAL A 246 -8.98 5.28 -2.44
N ASN A 247 -9.40 5.43 -1.18
CA ASN A 247 -9.53 6.73 -0.53
C ASN A 247 -8.18 7.43 -0.33
N GLU A 248 -7.11 6.69 -0.10
CA GLU A 248 -5.74 7.22 -0.08
C GLU A 248 -5.38 7.82 -1.44
N GLY A 249 -5.60 7.07 -2.51
CA GLY A 249 -5.37 7.53 -3.89
C GLY A 249 -6.23 8.74 -4.26
N LEU A 250 -7.54 8.71 -3.95
CA LEU A 250 -8.47 9.82 -4.20
C LEU A 250 -8.04 11.08 -3.45
N GLY A 251 -7.72 10.95 -2.16
CA GLY A 251 -7.31 12.07 -1.33
C GLY A 251 -6.01 12.70 -1.82
N ALA A 252 -4.99 11.88 -2.14
CA ALA A 252 -3.72 12.37 -2.68
C ALA A 252 -3.89 13.07 -4.03
N LEU A 253 -4.68 12.49 -4.94
CA LEU A 253 -5.00 13.07 -6.24
C LEU A 253 -5.72 14.42 -6.10
N MET A 254 -6.78 14.47 -5.29
CA MET A 254 -7.56 15.68 -5.11
C MET A 254 -6.77 16.77 -4.37
N ALA A 255 -5.96 16.41 -3.37
CA ALA A 255 -5.06 17.35 -2.72
C ALA A 255 -4.06 17.97 -3.71
N HIS A 256 -3.47 17.14 -4.59
CA HIS A 256 -2.57 17.62 -5.63
C HIS A 256 -3.28 18.61 -6.57
N ARG A 257 -4.42 18.23 -7.14
CA ARG A 257 -5.18 19.08 -8.07
C ARG A 257 -5.71 20.37 -7.43
N LEU A 258 -6.13 20.33 -6.17
CA LEU A 258 -6.59 21.52 -5.46
C LEU A 258 -5.43 22.41 -5.01
N SER A 259 -4.22 21.85 -4.88
CA SER A 259 -3.01 22.64 -4.59
C SER A 259 -2.45 23.33 -5.84
N GLU A 260 -2.72 22.81 -7.04
CA GLU A 260 -2.31 23.47 -8.29
C GLU A 260 -3.04 24.82 -8.44
N GLY A 261 -2.30 25.91 -8.24
CA GLY A 261 -2.83 27.28 -8.25
C GLY A 261 -3.15 27.87 -6.86
N ASN A 262 -2.98 27.10 -5.78
CA ASN A 262 -3.11 27.57 -4.40
C ASN A 262 -1.78 27.47 -3.64
N SER A 263 -1.42 28.51 -2.88
CA SER A 263 -0.18 28.54 -2.08
C SER A 263 -0.24 27.70 -0.80
N GLN A 264 -1.37 27.05 -0.50
CA GLN A 264 -1.62 26.36 0.75
C GLN A 264 -1.33 24.87 0.62
N SER A 265 -0.66 24.28 1.61
CA SER A 265 -0.47 22.83 1.68
C SER A 265 -1.75 22.14 2.13
N ILE A 266 -2.15 21.10 1.39
CA ILE A 266 -3.32 20.28 1.71
C ILE A 266 -2.83 18.95 2.26
N GLN A 267 -3.24 18.63 3.48
CA GLN A 267 -3.00 17.36 4.13
C GLN A 267 -4.16 16.40 3.88
N VAL A 268 -3.84 15.12 3.73
CA VAL A 268 -4.82 14.06 3.47
C VAL A 268 -4.83 13.08 4.64
N SER A 269 -6.02 12.68 5.08
CA SER A 269 -6.23 11.50 5.92
C SER A 269 -7.37 10.65 5.36
N GLN A 270 -7.37 9.35 5.64
CA GLN A 270 -8.31 8.41 5.04
C GLN A 270 -8.63 7.24 5.95
N ASN A 271 -9.84 6.70 5.77
CA ASN A 271 -10.26 5.42 6.32
C ASN A 271 -11.10 4.66 5.28
N ASP A 272 -11.79 3.62 5.71
CA ASP A 272 -12.51 2.73 4.80
C ASP A 272 -13.76 3.34 4.14
N TYR A 273 -14.35 4.38 4.72
CA TYR A 273 -15.57 5.02 4.21
C TYR A 273 -15.35 6.38 3.56
N GLY A 274 -14.19 7.01 3.77
CA GLY A 274 -13.91 8.31 3.18
C GLY A 274 -12.48 8.80 3.34
N PHE A 275 -12.27 10.05 2.94
CA PHE A 275 -11.03 10.79 3.16
C PHE A 275 -11.33 12.23 3.58
N CYS A 276 -10.34 12.87 4.20
CA CYS A 276 -10.40 14.26 4.65
C CYS A 276 -9.26 15.05 4.02
N LEU A 277 -9.59 16.22 3.47
CA LEU A 277 -8.62 17.23 3.05
C LEU A 277 -8.58 18.33 4.11
N THR A 278 -7.40 18.58 4.67
CA THR A 278 -7.18 19.63 5.66
C THR A 278 -6.23 20.68 5.13
N SER A 279 -6.61 21.96 5.26
CA SER A 279 -5.75 23.10 4.95
C SER A 279 -5.64 24.02 6.16
N SER A 280 -4.44 24.52 6.44
CA SER A 280 -4.21 25.54 7.48
C SER A 280 -4.74 26.92 7.10
N GLY A 281 -4.99 27.16 5.80
CA GLY A 281 -5.58 28.39 5.27
C GLY A 281 -6.96 28.17 4.70
N VAL A 282 -7.62 29.27 4.32
CA VAL A 282 -8.95 29.23 3.66
C VAL A 282 -8.79 28.61 2.28
N LEU A 283 -9.50 27.51 2.04
CA LEU A 283 -9.61 26.92 0.73
C LEU A 283 -10.68 27.72 -0.03
N SER A 284 -10.30 28.39 -1.12
CA SER A 284 -11.27 29.02 -2.02
C SER A 284 -11.99 27.94 -2.82
N LEU A 285 -13.01 27.34 -2.21
CA LEU A 285 -13.75 26.21 -2.77
C LEU A 285 -15.06 26.69 -3.37
N ASN A 286 -15.31 26.23 -4.59
CA ASN A 286 -16.64 26.22 -5.16
C ASN A 286 -16.92 24.82 -5.71
N GLU A 287 -18.19 24.53 -6.00
CA GLU A 287 -18.60 23.23 -6.53
C GLU A 287 -17.83 22.87 -7.82
N GLN A 288 -17.51 23.85 -8.67
CA GLN A 288 -16.77 23.62 -9.90
C GLN A 288 -15.34 23.12 -9.63
N SER A 289 -14.61 23.75 -8.71
CA SER A 289 -13.26 23.34 -8.31
C SER A 289 -13.24 21.93 -7.73
N LEU A 290 -14.25 21.58 -6.90
CA LEU A 290 -14.39 20.24 -6.35
C LEU A 290 -14.66 19.19 -7.43
N ARG A 291 -15.54 19.50 -8.39
CA ARG A 291 -15.82 18.62 -9.52
C ARG A 291 -14.63 18.43 -10.43
N GLN A 292 -13.88 19.50 -10.71
CA GLN A 292 -12.68 19.43 -11.54
C GLN A 292 -11.61 18.57 -10.85
N ALA A 293 -11.42 18.74 -9.54
CA ALA A 293 -10.50 17.90 -8.77
C ALA A 293 -10.92 16.41 -8.76
N ALA A 294 -12.22 16.13 -8.72
CA ALA A 294 -12.79 14.78 -8.72
C ALA A 294 -13.00 14.16 -10.13
N SER A 295 -12.54 14.81 -11.21
CA SER A 295 -12.73 14.30 -12.58
C SER A 295 -11.84 13.09 -12.88
N SER A 296 -12.28 12.21 -13.78
CA SER A 296 -11.45 11.11 -14.28
C SER A 296 -10.38 11.54 -15.31
N ALA A 297 -10.42 12.79 -15.80
CA ALA A 297 -9.43 13.34 -16.73
C ALA A 297 -8.03 13.34 -16.12
N ASN A 298 -6.97 13.12 -16.93
CA ASN A 298 -5.55 13.15 -16.51
C ASN A 298 -5.17 12.29 -15.29
N LEU A 299 -5.97 11.26 -14.94
CA LEU A 299 -5.75 10.44 -13.74
C LEU A 299 -4.32 9.90 -13.63
N LEU A 300 -3.79 9.26 -14.67
CA LEU A 300 -2.48 8.62 -14.58
C LEU A 300 -1.33 9.65 -14.43
N PRO A 301 -1.21 10.69 -15.29
CA PRO A 301 -0.21 11.73 -15.10
C PRO A 301 -0.22 12.37 -13.70
N ASP A 302 -1.39 12.79 -13.22
CA ASP A 302 -1.51 13.48 -11.93
C ASP A 302 -1.14 12.57 -10.75
N LEU A 303 -1.48 11.28 -10.86
CA LEU A 303 -1.17 10.29 -9.83
C LEU A 303 0.31 9.94 -9.80
N LEU A 304 0.97 9.91 -10.96
CA LEU A 304 2.41 9.78 -11.05
C LEU A 304 3.14 11.00 -10.46
N SER A 305 2.53 12.18 -10.51
CA SER A 305 3.08 13.43 -9.94
C SER A 305 2.90 13.53 -8.43
N CYS A 306 1.78 13.05 -7.88
CA CYS A 306 1.49 13.17 -6.44
C CYS A 306 2.17 12.09 -5.58
N LEU A 307 2.64 11.00 -6.19
CA LEU A 307 3.29 9.89 -5.50
C LEU A 307 4.75 9.77 -5.90
N ASN A 308 5.61 9.34 -4.97
CA ASN A 308 6.99 9.00 -5.29
C ASN A 308 7.05 7.64 -6.00
N THR A 309 6.54 7.60 -7.23
CA THR A 309 6.39 6.40 -8.04
C THR A 309 7.71 5.72 -8.35
N HIS A 310 8.80 6.48 -8.38
CA HIS A 310 10.14 5.94 -8.52
C HIS A 310 10.54 5.09 -7.31
N GLU A 311 10.34 5.60 -6.08
CA GLU A 311 10.63 4.82 -4.87
C GLU A 311 9.68 3.63 -4.68
N LEU A 312 8.40 3.77 -5.06
CA LEU A 312 7.45 2.66 -5.08
C LEU A 312 7.87 1.58 -6.08
N ALA A 313 8.22 1.96 -7.31
CA ALA A 313 8.69 1.03 -8.32
C ALA A 313 10.00 0.34 -7.90
N ARG A 314 10.91 1.07 -7.26
CA ARG A 314 12.15 0.52 -6.69
C ARG A 314 11.87 -0.46 -5.55
N ALA A 315 10.84 -0.20 -4.73
CA ALA A 315 10.40 -1.10 -3.67
C ALA A 315 9.78 -2.38 -4.25
N THR A 316 8.83 -2.28 -5.16
CA THR A 316 8.19 -3.42 -5.85
C THR A 316 9.20 -4.22 -6.67
N PHE A 317 10.14 -3.55 -7.34
CA PHE A 317 11.20 -4.22 -8.11
C PHE A 317 12.07 -5.13 -7.23
N ARG A 318 12.20 -4.86 -5.93
CA ARG A 318 12.91 -5.76 -5.01
C ARG A 318 12.24 -7.14 -4.95
N GLU A 319 10.92 -7.18 -4.99
CA GLU A 319 10.13 -8.42 -4.97
C GLU A 319 10.29 -9.12 -6.32
N VAL A 320 10.06 -8.41 -7.42
CA VAL A 320 10.27 -8.90 -8.80
C VAL A 320 11.67 -9.47 -8.98
N ALA A 321 12.71 -8.76 -8.54
CA ALA A 321 14.10 -9.20 -8.63
C ALA A 321 14.41 -10.43 -7.76
N ARG A 322 13.73 -10.59 -6.62
CA ARG A 322 13.83 -11.79 -5.78
C ARG A 322 13.19 -12.99 -6.48
N VAL A 323 11.97 -12.82 -6.99
CA VAL A 323 11.23 -13.89 -7.70
C VAL A 323 11.96 -14.28 -8.99
N ALA A 324 12.45 -13.32 -9.78
CA ALA A 324 13.29 -13.58 -10.96
C ALA A 324 14.65 -14.22 -10.62
N GLY A 325 14.99 -14.35 -9.32
CA GLY A 325 16.22 -14.96 -8.84
C GLY A 325 17.47 -14.12 -9.16
N LEU A 326 17.33 -12.79 -9.27
CA LEU A 326 18.47 -11.86 -9.35
C LEU A 326 19.09 -11.62 -7.98
N ILE A 327 18.28 -11.76 -6.93
CA ILE A 327 18.68 -11.56 -5.54
C ILE A 327 18.55 -12.89 -4.80
N GLN A 328 19.66 -13.36 -4.26
CA GLN A 328 19.72 -14.59 -3.48
C GLN A 328 19.54 -14.27 -1.99
N GLN A 329 18.59 -14.92 -1.33
CA GLN A 329 18.33 -14.76 0.11
C GLN A 329 19.11 -15.76 0.95
N MET A 330 19.19 -17.01 0.48
CA MET A 330 19.85 -18.10 1.20
C MET A 330 21.05 -18.60 0.42
N GLN A 331 22.15 -18.84 1.13
CA GLN A 331 23.39 -19.42 0.60
C GLN A 331 23.66 -20.79 1.24
N PRO A 332 24.15 -21.78 0.47
CA PRO A 332 24.56 -23.07 1.02
C PRO A 332 25.60 -22.91 2.14
N GLY A 333 25.39 -23.60 3.27
CA GLY A 333 26.34 -23.65 4.39
C GLY A 333 26.32 -22.47 5.36
N ASN A 334 25.62 -21.37 5.08
CA ASN A 334 25.63 -20.18 5.93
C ASN A 334 24.23 -19.77 6.42
N ARG A 335 23.79 -20.32 7.56
CA ARG A 335 22.57 -19.85 8.26
C ARG A 335 22.77 -18.51 9.01
N ARG A 336 24.01 -18.01 9.13
CA ARG A 336 24.37 -16.86 10.00
C ARG A 336 25.00 -15.67 9.30
N GLY A 337 25.09 -15.66 7.97
CA GLY A 337 25.88 -14.66 7.25
C GLY A 337 25.13 -14.03 6.09
N MET A 338 24.17 -13.15 6.38
CA MET A 338 23.58 -12.21 5.41
C MET A 338 24.58 -11.09 5.04
N LYS A 339 25.88 -11.42 4.98
CA LYS A 339 26.97 -10.49 5.30
C LYS A 339 27.88 -10.10 4.15
N THR A 340 27.77 -10.70 2.98
CA THR A 340 28.66 -10.33 1.87
C THR A 340 28.02 -10.70 0.53
N LEU A 341 27.78 -9.67 -0.30
CA LEU A 341 27.36 -9.74 -1.71
C LEU A 341 25.89 -10.11 -1.99
N GLN A 342 24.94 -9.48 -1.30
CA GLN A 342 23.67 -9.17 -2.00
C GLN A 342 23.92 -7.93 -2.83
N THR A 343 23.94 -8.05 -4.16
CA THR A 343 23.68 -6.90 -5.03
C THR A 343 22.39 -6.27 -4.54
N SER A 344 22.44 -4.99 -4.15
CA SER A 344 21.25 -4.32 -3.66
C SER A 344 20.23 -4.30 -4.79
N SER A 345 18.97 -4.62 -4.49
CA SER A 345 17.87 -4.47 -5.45
C SER A 345 17.86 -3.07 -6.06
N GLY A 346 18.23 -2.06 -5.26
CA GLY A 346 18.37 -0.68 -5.71
C GLY A 346 19.44 -0.50 -6.79
N LEU A 347 20.60 -1.16 -6.68
CA LEU A 347 21.64 -1.08 -7.71
C LEU A 347 21.19 -1.76 -9.02
N LEU A 348 20.54 -2.93 -8.93
CA LEU A 348 19.99 -3.59 -10.12
C LEU A 348 18.92 -2.74 -10.81
N PHE A 349 18.06 -2.10 -10.01
CA PHE A 349 17.07 -1.16 -10.51
C PHE A 349 17.72 0.01 -11.27
N GLU A 350 18.73 0.65 -10.68
CA GLU A 350 19.47 1.77 -11.29
C GLU A 350 20.23 1.34 -12.56
N VAL A 351 20.78 0.12 -12.58
CA VAL A 351 21.46 -0.45 -13.75
C VAL A 351 20.47 -0.66 -14.89
N PHE A 352 19.31 -1.27 -14.63
CA PHE A 352 18.29 -1.45 -15.66
C PHE A 352 17.74 -0.11 -16.14
N GLU A 353 17.41 0.81 -15.24
CA GLU A 353 16.91 2.12 -15.64
C GLU A 353 17.89 2.89 -16.55
N ARG A 354 19.20 2.76 -16.31
CA ARG A 354 20.23 3.48 -17.09
C ARG A 354 20.66 2.76 -18.36
N TYR A 355 20.78 1.43 -18.33
CA TYR A 355 21.42 0.65 -19.40
C TYR A 355 20.48 -0.32 -20.12
N ASP A 356 19.29 -0.59 -19.58
CA ASP A 356 18.25 -1.43 -20.19
C ASP A 356 16.84 -0.93 -19.80
N PRO A 357 16.45 0.31 -20.18
CA PRO A 357 15.20 0.92 -19.73
C PRO A 357 13.94 0.20 -20.22
N GLY A 358 14.07 -0.63 -21.26
CA GLY A 358 13.02 -1.51 -21.78
C GLY A 358 13.00 -2.90 -21.12
N ASN A 359 13.73 -3.10 -20.02
CA ASN A 359 13.75 -4.38 -19.31
C ASN A 359 12.34 -4.76 -18.83
N LEU A 360 11.88 -5.96 -19.19
CA LEU A 360 10.50 -6.36 -18.88
C LEU A 360 10.22 -6.59 -17.38
N LEU A 361 11.25 -6.81 -16.54
CA LEU A 361 11.08 -6.84 -15.08
C LEU A 361 10.87 -5.44 -14.51
N LEU A 362 11.52 -4.43 -15.09
CA LEU A 362 11.31 -3.04 -14.71
C LEU A 362 9.90 -2.58 -15.11
N GLU A 363 9.45 -2.95 -16.31
CA GLU A 363 8.06 -2.72 -16.73
C GLU A 363 7.04 -3.43 -15.84
N GLN A 364 7.32 -4.69 -15.47
CA GLN A 364 6.48 -5.43 -14.54
C GLN A 364 6.38 -4.71 -13.19
N ALA A 365 7.50 -4.30 -12.59
CA ALA A 365 7.50 -3.60 -11.31
C ALA A 365 6.67 -2.30 -11.36
N ARG A 366 6.81 -1.52 -12.44
CA ARG A 366 5.99 -0.31 -12.67
C ARG A 366 4.50 -0.64 -12.80
N ARG A 367 4.16 -1.69 -13.56
CA ARG A 367 2.77 -2.14 -13.73
C ARG A 367 2.17 -2.60 -12.40
N GLU A 368 2.90 -3.38 -11.62
CA GLU A 368 2.43 -3.90 -10.32
C GLU A 368 2.25 -2.80 -9.27
N VAL A 369 3.04 -1.73 -9.31
CA VAL A 369 2.77 -0.54 -8.49
C VAL A 369 1.40 0.05 -8.85
N LEU A 370 1.11 0.23 -10.15
CA LEU A 370 -0.15 0.79 -10.62
C LEU A 370 -1.35 -0.12 -10.31
N GLU A 371 -1.21 -1.43 -10.52
CA GLU A 371 -2.28 -2.41 -10.33
C GLU A 371 -2.52 -2.76 -8.86
N GLY A 372 -1.44 -2.91 -8.09
CA GLY A 372 -1.45 -3.31 -6.69
C GLY A 372 -1.52 -2.13 -5.75
N SER A 373 -0.39 -1.43 -5.53
CA SER A 373 -0.28 -0.39 -4.50
C SER A 373 -1.22 0.80 -4.74
N LEU A 374 -1.46 1.17 -6.00
CA LEU A 374 -2.29 2.32 -6.36
C LEU A 374 -3.73 1.94 -6.71
N GLU A 375 -4.02 0.64 -6.82
CA GLU A 375 -5.30 0.09 -7.24
C GLU A 375 -5.94 0.87 -8.41
N LEU A 376 -5.14 1.24 -9.43
CA LEU A 376 -5.52 2.24 -10.45
C LEU A 376 -6.87 1.94 -11.12
N ALA A 377 -7.17 0.67 -11.35
CA ALA A 377 -8.46 0.24 -11.90
C ALA A 377 -9.62 0.62 -10.97
N ARG A 378 -9.53 0.30 -9.68
CA ARG A 378 -10.55 0.63 -8.67
C ARG A 378 -10.65 2.14 -8.45
N LEU A 379 -9.52 2.83 -8.45
CA LEU A 379 -9.50 4.29 -8.34
C LEU A 379 -10.22 4.96 -9.52
N ARG A 380 -9.98 4.46 -10.75
CA ARG A 380 -10.69 4.94 -11.95
C ARG A 380 -12.19 4.65 -11.86
N GLU A 381 -12.58 3.44 -11.48
CA GLU A 381 -13.99 3.05 -11.28
C GLU A 381 -14.66 3.98 -10.23
N ALA A 382 -13.98 4.27 -9.11
CA ALA A 382 -14.47 5.17 -8.08
C ALA A 382 -14.59 6.62 -8.57
N LEU A 383 -13.60 7.15 -9.29
CA LEU A 383 -13.68 8.50 -9.87
C LEU A 383 -14.83 8.63 -10.88
N GLN A 384 -15.00 7.65 -11.77
CA GLN A 384 -16.11 7.64 -12.73
C GLN A 384 -17.47 7.60 -12.00
N SER A 385 -17.57 6.81 -10.93
CA SER A 385 -18.75 6.76 -10.06
C SER A 385 -19.02 8.12 -9.42
N ILE A 386 -18.00 8.77 -8.85
CA ILE A 386 -18.08 10.10 -8.25
C ILE A 386 -18.51 11.16 -9.27
N GLU A 387 -17.88 11.16 -10.45
CA GLU A 387 -18.14 12.12 -11.54
C GLU A 387 -19.58 12.05 -12.04
N SER A 388 -20.20 10.86 -12.02
CA SER A 388 -21.59 10.65 -12.41
C SER A 388 -22.63 11.11 -11.37
N LYS A 389 -22.21 11.38 -10.13
CA LYS A 389 -23.11 11.69 -9.01
C LYS A 389 -23.29 13.19 -8.80
N PRO A 390 -24.46 13.63 -8.30
CA PRO A 390 -24.61 14.98 -7.80
C PRO A 390 -23.71 15.17 -6.56
N LEU A 391 -23.12 16.35 -6.45
CA LEU A 391 -22.34 16.78 -5.30
C LEU A 391 -23.28 17.39 -4.26
N ARG A 392 -23.16 16.98 -3.01
CA ARG A 392 -23.88 17.57 -1.87
C ARG A 392 -22.86 18.13 -0.89
N LEU A 393 -22.64 19.45 -0.93
CA LEU A 393 -21.79 20.15 0.01
C LEU A 393 -22.63 20.63 1.21
N ILE A 394 -22.21 20.26 2.42
CA ILE A 394 -22.88 20.60 3.68
C ILE A 394 -21.90 21.40 4.54
N GLU A 395 -22.22 22.67 4.80
CA GLU A 395 -21.47 23.48 5.76
C GLU A 395 -21.83 23.06 7.18
N MET A 396 -20.81 22.79 7.99
CA MET A 396 -20.92 22.23 9.32
C MET A 396 -20.32 23.16 10.35
N ASP A 397 -21.07 23.39 11.44
CA ASP A 397 -20.58 24.14 12.61
C ASP A 397 -19.57 23.34 13.45
N ARG A 398 -19.51 22.02 13.25
CA ARG A 398 -18.71 21.06 14.05
C ARG A 398 -18.45 19.78 13.28
N LEU A 399 -17.57 18.92 13.81
CA LEU A 399 -17.36 17.59 13.27
C LEU A 399 -18.58 16.70 13.53
N SER A 400 -19.10 16.06 12.48
CA SER A 400 -20.11 15.02 12.60
C SER A 400 -19.54 13.72 13.20
N PRO A 401 -20.39 12.80 13.70
CA PRO A 401 -19.95 11.46 14.11
C PRO A 401 -19.12 10.73 13.06
N LEU A 402 -19.42 10.90 11.76
CA LEU A 402 -18.66 10.29 10.67
C LEU A 402 -17.41 11.09 10.28
N ALA A 403 -17.39 12.41 10.46
CA ALA A 403 -16.22 13.25 10.22
C ALA A 403 -15.13 13.08 11.29
N PHE A 404 -15.51 12.87 12.55
CA PHE A 404 -14.58 12.81 13.67
C PHE A 404 -13.48 11.73 13.53
N PRO A 405 -13.77 10.47 13.16
CA PRO A 405 -12.72 9.46 12.98
C PRO A 405 -11.75 9.79 11.84
N LEU A 406 -12.22 10.42 10.75
CA LEU A 406 -11.38 10.88 9.65
C LEU A 406 -10.42 12.00 10.08
N TRP A 407 -10.91 12.93 10.90
CA TRP A 407 -10.10 13.97 11.51
C TRP A 407 -9.07 13.39 12.49
N ALA A 408 -9.48 12.43 13.33
CA ALA A 408 -8.61 11.79 14.31
C ALA A 408 -7.45 11.01 13.64
N GLU A 409 -7.72 10.33 12.53
CA GLU A 409 -6.67 9.63 11.74
C GLU A 409 -5.54 10.57 11.33
N ARG A 410 -5.81 11.85 11.03
CA ARG A 410 -4.78 12.83 10.67
C ARG A 410 -3.76 13.05 11.80
N LEU A 411 -4.22 13.05 13.05
CA LEU A 411 -3.36 13.34 14.21
C LEU A 411 -2.28 12.26 14.41
N ASN A 412 -2.55 11.03 13.97
CA ASN A 412 -1.58 9.93 14.02
C ASN A 412 -0.37 10.12 13.10
N PHE A 413 -0.47 10.97 12.06
CA PHE A 413 0.58 11.15 11.05
C PHE A 413 1.38 12.43 11.22
N VAL A 414 0.78 13.48 11.80
CA VAL A 414 1.33 14.85 11.76
C VAL A 414 2.01 15.24 13.08
N ILE A 415 1.60 14.63 14.19
CA ILE A 415 1.94 15.11 15.53
C ILE A 415 2.45 13.95 16.38
N SER A 416 3.25 14.25 17.41
CA SER A 416 3.66 13.25 18.39
C SER A 416 2.43 12.53 18.98
N SER A 417 2.57 11.22 19.27
CA SER A 417 1.42 10.42 19.77
C SER A 417 0.85 10.95 21.10
N GLU A 418 1.67 11.67 21.88
CA GLU A 418 1.29 12.30 23.14
C GLU A 418 0.33 13.46 22.89
N ASP A 419 0.70 14.42 22.04
CA ASP A 419 -0.16 15.59 21.78
C ASP A 419 -1.41 15.21 20.99
N ALA A 420 -1.30 14.20 20.10
CA ALA A 420 -2.44 13.68 19.34
C ALA A 420 -3.55 13.13 20.24
N SER A 421 -3.19 12.34 21.26
CA SER A 421 -4.17 11.75 22.20
C SER A 421 -4.91 12.84 22.98
N SER A 422 -4.19 13.84 23.48
CA SER A 422 -4.79 14.94 24.24
C SER A 422 -5.74 15.79 23.38
N MET A 423 -5.39 16.06 22.12
CA MET A 423 -6.27 16.77 21.19
C MET A 423 -7.54 15.98 20.85
N ILE A 424 -7.45 14.65 20.72
CA ILE A 424 -8.62 13.79 20.52
C ILE A 424 -9.55 13.87 21.72
N GLU A 425 -9.01 13.76 22.95
CA GLU A 425 -9.80 13.85 24.19
C GLU A 425 -10.48 15.21 24.35
N GLU A 426 -9.80 16.31 24.03
CA GLU A 426 -10.38 17.66 24.10
C GLU A 426 -11.52 17.84 23.11
N MET A 427 -11.31 17.43 21.85
CA MET A 427 -12.35 17.49 20.81
C MET A 427 -13.55 16.61 21.17
N LEU A 428 -13.30 15.40 21.69
CA LEU A 428 -14.36 14.48 22.07
C LEU A 428 -15.24 15.06 23.18
N LYS A 429 -14.65 15.67 24.21
CA LYS A 429 -15.40 16.31 25.30
C LYS A 429 -16.32 17.42 24.81
N ASP A 430 -15.87 18.26 23.88
CA ASP A 430 -16.71 19.31 23.30
C ASP A 430 -17.87 18.70 22.49
N LEU A 431 -17.59 17.70 21.65
CA LEU A 431 -18.61 17.02 20.85
C LEU A 431 -19.62 16.26 21.71
N GLU A 432 -19.21 15.59 22.77
CA GLU A 432 -20.10 14.89 23.71
C GLU A 432 -21.05 15.85 24.43
N ALA A 433 -20.55 17.03 24.86
CA ALA A 433 -21.39 18.05 25.46
C ALA A 433 -22.47 18.55 24.50
N LYS A 434 -22.11 18.72 23.22
CA LYS A 434 -23.06 19.08 22.16
C LYS A 434 -24.03 17.95 21.81
N ALA A 435 -23.55 16.70 21.83
CA ALA A 435 -24.35 15.52 21.55
C ALA A 435 -25.47 15.34 22.58
N ALA A 436 -25.12 15.47 23.87
CA ALA A 436 -26.09 15.41 24.96
C ALA A 436 -27.20 16.47 24.82
N GLN A 437 -26.86 17.71 24.44
CA GLN A 437 -27.85 18.76 24.18
C GLN A 437 -28.76 18.42 22.99
N THR A 438 -28.18 17.84 21.94
CA THR A 438 -28.90 17.52 20.71
C THR A 438 -29.86 16.33 20.89
N LEU A 439 -29.48 15.33 21.69
CA LEU A 439 -30.32 14.15 21.93
C LEU A 439 -31.39 14.38 23.01
N ALA A 440 -31.22 15.40 23.86
CA ALA A 440 -32.21 15.79 24.86
C ALA A 440 -33.36 16.65 24.29
N THR A 441 -33.21 17.17 23.08
CA THR A 441 -34.22 17.98 22.35
C THR A 441 -34.91 17.14 21.28
#